data_AF-A0A9X1SFN4-F1
#
_entry.id   AF-A0A9X1SFN4-F1
#
_cell.length_a   1.000
_cell.length_b   1.000
_cell.length_c   1.000
_cell.angle_alpha   90.00
_cell.angle_beta   90.00
_cell.angle_gamma   90.00
#
_symmetry.space_group_name_H-M   'P 1'
#
loop_
_entity.id
_entity.type
_entity.pdbx_description
1 polymer ?
#
loop_
_entity_poly.entity_id
_entity_poly.type
_entity_poly.pdbx_seq_one_letter_code
_entity_poly.pdbx_strand_id
1 'polypeptide(L)'
;MSSDSDIQFVDAIDADGRGLFVSFPRRGDRFGHVVSIVSGDEIVPCMVSLEGDDEEEWPDSPPIQQLSIEERENGAVALGVGQAGKSHWSVTVETFAAERRVEFHVACRLKMHPAQISSRYASLLGEGVSPKSVDPYTWSWTAGDKTMLVREFVFDHYPAPEFPAGDAGFEINAAVDQMPFPKTIEWRYSFQLA
;
A
#
# COMPACT_ATOMS: atom_id res chain seq x y z
N MET A 1 -2.31 -27.85 16.31
CA MET A 1 -2.15 -26.78 17.33
C MET A 1 -2.36 -25.48 16.58
N SER A 2 -3.51 -24.85 16.77
CA SER A 2 -3.85 -23.58 16.13
C SER A 2 -2.96 -22.51 16.75
N SER A 3 -1.85 -22.16 16.10
CA SER A 3 -1.18 -20.92 16.43
C SER A 3 -2.09 -19.81 15.93
N ASP A 4 -2.71 -19.07 16.84
CA ASP A 4 -3.17 -17.72 16.52
C ASP A 4 -1.96 -17.03 15.88
N SER A 5 -2.00 -16.85 14.56
CA SER A 5 -1.05 -15.96 13.91
C SER A 5 -1.50 -14.57 14.33
N ASP A 6 -0.82 -13.97 15.30
CA ASP A 6 -1.01 -12.56 15.63
C ASP A 6 -0.87 -11.78 14.32
N ILE A 7 -2.00 -11.24 13.85
CA ILE A 7 -2.02 -10.43 12.64
C ILE A 7 -1.23 -9.17 12.98
N GLN A 8 -0.11 -8.97 12.29
CA GLN A 8 0.65 -7.73 12.41
C GLN A 8 -0.17 -6.59 11.83
N PHE A 9 -0.14 -5.43 12.46
CA PHE A 9 -0.88 -4.26 12.00
C PHE A 9 -0.17 -2.96 12.37
N VAL A 10 -0.60 -1.88 11.72
CA VAL A 10 -0.36 -0.50 12.13
C VAL A 10 -1.67 0.28 12.02
N ASP A 11 -1.80 1.37 12.77
CA ASP A 11 -2.98 2.22 12.71
C ASP A 11 -2.63 3.71 12.76
N ALA A 12 -3.52 4.50 12.16
CA ALA A 12 -3.54 5.94 12.17
C ALA A 12 -4.92 6.39 12.67
N ILE A 13 -5.25 6.05 13.91
CA ILE A 13 -6.52 6.37 14.56
C ILE A 13 -6.34 7.64 15.42
N ASP A 14 -7.21 8.62 15.22
CA ASP A 14 -7.19 9.88 15.95
C ASP A 14 -7.76 9.76 17.39
N ALA A 15 -7.74 10.88 18.11
CA ALA A 15 -8.23 10.92 19.50
C ALA A 15 -9.75 10.67 19.63
N ASP A 16 -10.51 10.77 18.54
CA ASP A 16 -11.95 10.52 18.48
C ASP A 16 -12.26 9.06 18.08
N GLY A 17 -11.24 8.21 17.93
CA GLY A 17 -11.40 6.81 17.55
C GLY A 17 -11.73 6.63 16.06
N ARG A 18 -11.34 7.58 15.21
CA ARG A 18 -11.56 7.53 13.75
C ARG A 18 -10.24 7.50 13.02
N GLY A 19 -10.16 6.72 11.94
CA GLY A 19 -8.96 6.73 11.12
C GLY A 19 -8.81 5.50 10.27
N LEU A 20 -7.56 5.09 10.08
CA LEU A 20 -7.20 3.94 9.25
C LEU A 20 -6.52 2.86 10.08
N PHE A 21 -6.81 1.61 9.76
CA PHE A 21 -6.17 0.43 10.30
C PHE A 21 -5.65 -0.42 9.13
N VAL A 22 -4.38 -0.80 9.19
CA VAL A 22 -3.74 -1.63 8.16
C VAL A 22 -3.28 -2.93 8.79
N SER A 23 -3.92 -4.04 8.41
CA SER A 23 -3.47 -5.39 8.78
C SER A 23 -2.61 -6.00 7.69
N PHE A 24 -1.66 -6.84 8.10
CA PHE A 24 -0.74 -7.54 7.22
C PHE A 24 -0.94 -9.06 7.30
N PRO A 25 -1.97 -9.62 6.65
CA PRO A 25 -2.17 -11.07 6.63
C PRO A 25 -1.08 -11.76 5.82
N ARG A 26 -0.56 -12.88 6.34
CA ARG A 26 0.34 -13.74 5.58
C ARG A 26 -0.44 -14.62 4.60
N ARG A 27 -0.06 -14.62 3.33
CA ARG A 27 -0.63 -15.42 2.24
C ARG A 27 0.50 -16.20 1.56
N GLY A 28 0.60 -17.49 1.85
CA GLY A 28 1.70 -18.32 1.35
C GLY A 28 3.05 -17.84 1.88
N ASP A 29 3.95 -17.45 0.98
CA ASP A 29 5.31 -17.02 1.29
C ASP A 29 5.44 -15.51 1.59
N ARG A 30 4.39 -14.72 1.38
CA ARG A 30 4.43 -13.26 1.49
C ARG A 30 3.31 -12.67 2.35
N PHE A 31 3.49 -11.43 2.76
CA PHE A 31 2.48 -10.61 3.43
C PHE A 31 1.75 -9.79 2.38
N GLY A 32 0.42 -9.80 2.45
CA GLY A 32 -0.40 -8.77 1.81
C GLY A 32 -0.79 -7.70 2.84
N HIS A 33 -1.64 -6.77 2.44
CA HIS A 33 -2.16 -5.73 3.32
C HIS A 33 -3.63 -5.45 3.05
N VAL A 34 -4.37 -5.16 4.11
CA VAL A 34 -5.77 -4.74 4.05
C VAL A 34 -5.90 -3.42 4.77
N VAL A 35 -6.33 -2.38 4.05
CA VAL A 35 -6.59 -1.05 4.58
C VAL A 35 -8.07 -0.95 4.93
N SER A 36 -8.35 -0.64 6.19
CA SER A 36 -9.69 -0.52 6.75
C SER A 36 -9.92 0.87 7.31
N ILE A 37 -11.14 1.37 7.21
CA ILE A 37 -11.59 2.57 7.92
C ILE A 37 -12.11 2.17 9.30
N VAL A 38 -11.68 2.89 10.33
CA VAL A 38 -12.14 2.76 11.71
C VAL A 38 -13.00 3.95 12.08
N SER A 39 -14.14 3.70 12.71
CA SER A 39 -15.03 4.73 13.27
C SER A 39 -15.72 4.22 14.53
N GLY A 40 -15.11 4.48 15.69
CA GLY A 40 -15.55 3.89 16.96
C GLY A 40 -15.32 2.37 16.93
N ASP A 41 -16.35 1.59 17.21
CA ASP A 41 -16.29 0.11 17.22
C ASP A 41 -16.42 -0.50 15.81
N GLU A 42 -16.69 0.31 14.78
CA GLU A 42 -16.84 -0.14 13.40
C GLU A 42 -15.48 -0.19 12.69
N ILE A 43 -15.14 -1.35 12.11
CA ILE A 43 -13.98 -1.52 11.22
C ILE A 43 -14.49 -2.03 9.86
N VAL A 44 -14.31 -1.21 8.82
CA VAL A 44 -14.75 -1.53 7.46
C VAL A 44 -13.52 -1.74 6.57
N PRO A 45 -13.26 -2.96 6.08
CA PRO A 45 -12.19 -3.18 5.11
C PRO A 45 -12.54 -2.51 3.78
N CYS A 46 -11.60 -1.75 3.21
CA CYS A 46 -11.85 -0.94 2.02
C CYS A 46 -10.99 -1.35 0.84
N MET A 47 -9.72 -1.63 1.07
CA MET A 47 -8.77 -2.00 0.03
C MET A 47 -7.95 -3.18 0.47
N VAL A 48 -7.72 -4.12 -0.44
CA VAL A 48 -6.84 -5.25 -0.25
C VAL A 48 -5.77 -5.25 -1.30
N SER A 49 -4.52 -5.44 -0.89
CA SER A 49 -3.43 -5.56 -1.84
C SER A 49 -3.54 -6.86 -2.63
N LEU A 50 -3.10 -6.77 -3.89
CA LEU A 50 -3.00 -7.87 -4.82
C LEU A 50 -1.53 -8.20 -5.00
N GLU A 51 -1.05 -9.14 -4.19
CA GLU A 51 0.28 -9.72 -4.41
C GLU A 51 0.20 -10.72 -5.56
N GLY A 52 1.21 -10.74 -6.43
CA GLY A 52 1.41 -11.86 -7.35
C GLY A 52 1.69 -13.16 -6.58
N ASP A 53 1.82 -14.28 -7.28
CA ASP A 53 2.08 -15.60 -6.67
C ASP A 53 3.58 -15.97 -6.64
N ASP A 54 3.89 -17.20 -6.20
CA ASP A 54 5.24 -17.77 -6.12
C ASP A 54 5.70 -18.43 -7.43
N GLU A 55 4.85 -18.50 -8.45
CA GLU A 55 5.19 -18.90 -9.82
C GLU A 55 5.67 -17.71 -10.65
N GLU A 56 5.28 -16.48 -10.29
CA GLU A 56 5.73 -15.24 -10.92
C GLU A 56 7.20 -14.93 -10.61
N GLU A 57 8.08 -15.02 -11.63
CA GLU A 57 9.49 -14.59 -11.50
C GLU A 57 9.61 -13.09 -11.15
N TRP A 58 8.62 -12.30 -11.59
CA TRP A 58 8.54 -10.85 -11.44
C TRP A 58 7.10 -10.43 -11.17
N PRO A 59 6.65 -10.50 -9.91
CA PRO A 59 5.33 -9.98 -9.57
C PRO A 59 5.31 -8.46 -9.70
N ASP A 60 4.17 -7.93 -10.14
CA ASP A 60 3.99 -6.49 -10.25
C ASP A 60 4.10 -5.81 -8.89
N SER A 61 3.54 -6.43 -7.84
CA SER A 61 3.54 -5.93 -6.46
C SER A 61 4.63 -6.54 -5.57
N PRO A 62 5.06 -5.84 -4.51
CA PRO A 62 6.18 -6.26 -3.67
C PRO A 62 5.94 -7.63 -3.00
N PRO A 63 6.78 -8.66 -3.24
CA PRO A 63 6.65 -9.95 -2.57
C PRO A 63 7.26 -9.88 -1.15
N ILE A 64 6.59 -9.19 -0.23
CA ILE A 64 7.11 -8.95 1.14
C ILE A 64 7.13 -10.25 1.93
N GLN A 65 8.31 -10.82 2.17
CA GLN A 65 8.46 -12.12 2.82
C GLN A 65 8.70 -12.01 4.33
N GLN A 66 9.32 -10.91 4.77
CA GLN A 66 9.56 -10.60 6.18
C GLN A 66 8.95 -9.24 6.51
N LEU A 67 8.32 -9.15 7.68
CA LEU A 67 7.68 -7.93 8.19
C LEU A 67 7.98 -7.78 9.69
N SER A 68 8.40 -6.59 10.09
CA SER A 68 8.54 -6.20 11.49
C SER A 68 7.74 -4.93 11.77
N ILE A 69 7.11 -4.88 12.95
CA ILE A 69 6.45 -3.66 13.44
C ILE A 69 7.34 -3.04 14.52
N GLU A 70 7.64 -1.76 14.39
CA GLU A 70 8.39 -0.98 15.37
C GLU A 70 7.50 0.09 15.98
N GLU A 71 7.36 0.09 17.30
CA GLU A 71 6.70 1.17 18.03
C GLU A 71 7.62 2.40 18.11
N ARG A 72 7.10 3.58 17.73
CA ARG A 72 7.81 4.86 17.85
C ARG A 72 6.94 5.88 18.57
N GLU A 73 7.55 6.96 19.03
CA GLU A 73 6.86 8.04 19.75
C GLU A 73 5.65 8.61 18.98
N ASN A 74 5.75 8.64 17.65
CA ASN A 74 4.73 9.23 16.77
C ASN A 74 3.80 8.20 16.10
N GLY A 75 3.89 6.92 16.47
CA GLY A 75 3.11 5.84 15.86
C GLY A 75 3.94 4.62 15.49
N ALA A 76 3.27 3.51 15.23
CA ALA A 76 3.90 2.29 14.78
C ALA A 76 4.36 2.42 13.31
N VAL A 77 5.50 1.80 12.99
CA VAL A 77 6.03 1.72 11.63
C VAL A 77 6.17 0.26 11.25
N ALA A 78 5.65 -0.13 10.08
CA ALA A 78 5.90 -1.45 9.52
C ALA A 78 7.10 -1.38 8.57
N LEU A 79 8.03 -2.31 8.72
CA LEU A 79 9.19 -2.48 7.86
C LEU A 79 9.11 -3.86 7.21
N GLY A 80 9.02 -3.88 5.89
CA GLY A 80 8.92 -5.10 5.10
C GLY A 80 10.10 -5.24 4.15
N VAL A 81 10.57 -6.48 3.98
CA VAL A 81 11.55 -6.83 2.94
C VAL A 81 11.13 -8.09 2.20
N GLY A 82 11.48 -8.15 0.93
CA GLY A 82 11.09 -9.23 0.03
C GLY A 82 12.07 -9.43 -1.11
N GLN A 83 11.98 -10.57 -1.79
CA GLN A 83 12.81 -10.88 -2.95
C GLN A 83 12.01 -11.68 -3.99
N ALA A 84 12.16 -11.30 -5.26
CA ALA A 84 11.78 -12.11 -6.42
C ALA A 84 12.95 -12.12 -7.42
N GLY A 85 13.35 -13.31 -7.86
CA GLY A 85 14.54 -13.50 -8.68
C GLY A 85 15.79 -12.85 -8.04
N LYS A 86 16.35 -11.84 -8.72
CA LYS A 86 17.54 -11.08 -8.25
C LYS A 86 17.20 -9.69 -7.70
N SER A 87 15.93 -9.34 -7.62
CA SER A 87 15.46 -8.03 -7.17
C SER A 87 15.04 -8.08 -5.72
N HIS A 88 15.44 -7.04 -4.98
CA HIS A 88 15.16 -6.91 -3.57
C HIS A 88 14.18 -5.78 -3.38
N TRP A 89 13.16 -6.02 -2.59
CA TRP A 89 12.10 -5.08 -2.27
C TRP A 89 12.18 -4.69 -0.81
N SER A 90 11.89 -3.43 -0.55
CA SER A 90 11.67 -2.92 0.80
C SER A 90 10.44 -2.03 0.80
N VAL A 91 9.65 -2.13 1.86
CA VAL A 91 8.53 -1.24 2.12
C VAL A 91 8.63 -0.69 3.54
N THR A 92 8.35 0.59 3.68
CA THR A 92 8.09 1.23 4.97
C THR A 92 6.63 1.69 4.97
N VAL A 93 5.90 1.39 6.04
CA VAL A 93 4.54 1.88 6.27
C VAL A 93 4.54 2.74 7.53
N GLU A 94 4.33 4.04 7.35
CA GLU A 94 4.32 5.04 8.43
C GLU A 94 2.90 5.51 8.72
N THR A 95 2.58 5.75 9.99
CA THR A 95 1.25 6.20 10.40
C THR A 95 1.27 7.60 11.00
N PHE A 96 0.20 8.35 10.73
CA PHE A 96 0.01 9.74 11.14
C PHE A 96 -1.40 9.89 11.71
N ALA A 97 -1.57 9.55 12.99
CA ALA A 97 -2.87 9.49 13.68
C ALA A 97 -3.68 10.79 13.58
N ALA A 98 -3.06 11.94 13.85
CA ALA A 98 -3.73 13.25 13.79
C ALA A 98 -4.25 13.61 12.38
N GLU A 99 -3.66 13.04 11.34
CA GLU A 99 -4.02 13.26 9.94
C GLU A 99 -4.89 12.14 9.38
N ARG A 100 -5.14 11.09 10.19
CA ARG A 100 -5.82 9.85 9.81
C ARG A 100 -5.22 9.26 8.53
N ARG A 101 -3.89 9.27 8.43
CA ARG A 101 -3.13 8.98 7.22
C ARG A 101 -2.11 7.87 7.45
N VAL A 102 -1.99 6.98 6.47
CA VAL A 102 -0.96 5.94 6.41
C VAL A 102 -0.21 6.10 5.11
N GLU A 103 1.12 6.14 5.16
CA GLU A 103 1.98 6.32 4.01
C GLU A 103 2.82 5.07 3.75
N PHE A 104 2.91 4.70 2.48
CA PHE A 104 3.72 3.59 1.99
C PHE A 104 4.87 4.17 1.18
N HIS A 105 6.09 3.80 1.55
CA HIS A 105 7.30 4.05 0.76
C HIS A 105 7.86 2.72 0.31
N VAL A 106 7.80 2.48 -1.00
CA VAL A 106 8.26 1.22 -1.60
C VAL A 106 9.50 1.50 -2.42
N ALA A 107 10.48 0.61 -2.30
CA ALA A 107 11.67 0.62 -3.15
C ALA A 107 11.99 -0.78 -3.66
N CYS A 108 12.44 -0.86 -4.90
CA CYS A 108 12.92 -2.08 -5.52
C CYS A 108 14.32 -1.88 -6.11
N ARG A 109 15.29 -2.68 -5.64
CA ARG A 109 16.63 -2.77 -6.23
C ARG A 109 16.58 -3.72 -7.42
N LEU A 110 16.44 -3.13 -8.61
CA LEU A 110 16.33 -3.84 -9.87
C LEU A 110 17.71 -4.15 -10.46
N LYS A 111 17.86 -5.36 -11.01
CA LYS A 111 19.07 -5.79 -11.75
C LYS A 111 18.94 -5.67 -13.27
N MET A 112 17.71 -5.63 -13.77
CA MET A 112 17.36 -5.49 -15.18
C MET A 112 16.06 -4.68 -15.28
N HIS A 113 15.71 -4.27 -16.50
CA HIS A 113 14.48 -3.53 -16.74
C HIS A 113 13.26 -4.44 -16.50
N PRO A 114 12.32 -4.06 -15.62
CA PRO A 114 11.09 -4.83 -15.40
C PRO A 114 10.09 -4.57 -16.54
N ALA A 115 9.11 -5.46 -16.71
CA ALA A 115 7.96 -5.15 -17.57
C ALA A 115 7.10 -4.05 -16.92
N GLN A 116 6.79 -4.22 -15.63
CA GLN A 116 6.08 -3.27 -14.77
C GLN A 116 6.45 -3.57 -13.32
N ILE A 117 6.43 -2.54 -12.46
CA ILE A 117 6.48 -2.66 -11.00
C ILE A 117 5.52 -1.63 -10.42
N SER A 118 4.71 -2.02 -9.45
CA SER A 118 3.60 -1.21 -8.94
C SER A 118 3.16 -1.64 -7.55
N SER A 119 2.24 -0.90 -6.94
CA SER A 119 1.39 -1.39 -5.86
C SER A 119 -0.04 -1.54 -6.36
N ARG A 120 -0.62 -2.74 -6.27
CA ARG A 120 -1.95 -3.04 -6.79
C ARG A 120 -2.93 -3.33 -5.68
N TYR A 121 -4.13 -2.77 -5.79
CA TYR A 121 -5.19 -2.95 -4.81
C TYR A 121 -6.52 -3.27 -5.48
N ALA A 122 -7.25 -4.21 -4.88
CA ALA A 122 -8.66 -4.40 -5.15
C ALA A 122 -9.51 -3.63 -4.15
N SER A 123 -10.61 -3.06 -4.65
CA SER A 123 -11.66 -2.47 -3.82
C SER A 123 -12.46 -3.58 -3.13
N LEU A 124 -12.65 -3.43 -1.83
CA LEU A 124 -13.57 -4.24 -1.01
C LEU A 124 -14.87 -3.48 -0.69
N LEU A 125 -14.99 -2.24 -1.18
CA LEU A 125 -16.20 -1.45 -1.02
C LEU A 125 -17.34 -2.06 -1.85
N GLY A 126 -18.57 -1.86 -1.38
CA GLY A 126 -19.76 -2.44 -2.00
C GLY A 126 -19.94 -2.06 -3.47
N GLU A 127 -20.76 -2.84 -4.19
CA GLU A 127 -21.07 -2.58 -5.60
C GLU A 127 -21.54 -1.12 -5.82
N GLY A 128 -21.05 -0.51 -6.90
CA GLY A 128 -21.42 0.85 -7.29
C GLY A 128 -20.61 1.97 -6.63
N VAL A 129 -19.59 1.64 -5.83
CA VAL A 129 -18.61 2.64 -5.35
C VAL A 129 -17.52 2.84 -6.39
N SER A 130 -17.66 3.90 -7.19
CA SER A 130 -16.66 4.30 -8.19
C SER A 130 -15.71 5.38 -7.66
N PRO A 131 -14.40 5.30 -7.94
CA PRO A 131 -13.45 6.35 -7.59
C PRO A 131 -13.73 7.65 -8.34
N LYS A 132 -13.39 8.77 -7.72
CA LYS A 132 -13.42 10.10 -8.33
C LYS A 132 -12.04 10.74 -8.25
N SER A 133 -11.53 11.21 -9.40
CA SER A 133 -10.30 11.99 -9.43
C SER A 133 -10.56 13.33 -8.74
N VAL A 134 -9.77 13.62 -7.72
CA VAL A 134 -9.78 14.90 -6.98
C VAL A 134 -8.82 15.86 -7.67
N ASP A 135 -7.65 15.35 -8.02
CA ASP A 135 -6.59 16.01 -8.77
C ASP A 135 -5.77 14.94 -9.54
N PRO A 136 -4.73 15.31 -10.31
CA PRO A 136 -3.94 14.33 -11.09
C PRO A 136 -3.25 13.22 -10.28
N TYR A 137 -3.10 13.39 -8.97
CA TYR A 137 -2.36 12.47 -8.09
C TYR A 137 -3.22 11.90 -6.96
N THR A 138 -4.50 12.27 -6.91
CA THR A 138 -5.39 11.91 -5.81
C THR A 138 -6.72 11.37 -6.33
N TRP A 139 -7.06 10.17 -5.88
CA TRP A 139 -8.37 9.55 -6.06
C TRP A 139 -9.12 9.48 -4.74
N SER A 140 -10.44 9.57 -4.81
CA SER A 140 -11.32 9.40 -3.65
C SER A 140 -12.32 8.26 -3.85
N TRP A 141 -12.53 7.47 -2.80
CA TRP A 141 -13.59 6.47 -2.69
C TRP A 141 -14.50 6.85 -1.53
N THR A 142 -15.80 6.97 -1.79
CA THR A 142 -16.79 7.32 -0.77
C THR A 142 -17.80 6.18 -0.61
N ALA A 143 -17.92 5.66 0.61
CA ALA A 143 -18.92 4.67 0.98
C ALA A 143 -19.71 5.18 2.20
N GLY A 144 -20.98 5.53 1.99
CA GLY A 144 -21.80 6.19 3.00
C GLY A 144 -21.26 7.59 3.35
N ASP A 145 -20.96 7.81 4.62
CA ASP A 145 -20.38 9.05 5.16
C ASP A 145 -18.85 9.05 5.20
N LYS A 146 -18.21 7.92 4.86
CA LYS A 146 -16.77 7.73 4.93
C LYS A 146 -16.15 7.99 3.56
N THR A 147 -15.16 8.86 3.49
CA THR A 147 -14.39 9.13 2.27
C THR A 147 -12.92 8.86 2.51
N MET A 148 -12.36 7.92 1.74
CA MET A 148 -10.95 7.61 1.72
C MET A 148 -10.30 8.25 0.50
N LEU A 149 -9.20 8.95 0.74
CA LEU A 149 -8.33 9.50 -0.29
C LEU A 149 -7.13 8.56 -0.46
N VAL A 150 -6.77 8.29 -1.70
CA VAL A 150 -5.50 7.65 -2.03
C VAL A 150 -4.70 8.63 -2.87
N ARG A 151 -3.48 8.94 -2.44
CA ARG A 151 -2.62 9.92 -3.06
C ARG A 151 -1.28 9.34 -3.43
N GLU A 152 -0.80 9.63 -4.62
CA GLU A 152 0.57 9.35 -5.04
C GLU A 152 1.48 10.57 -4.84
N PHE A 153 2.74 10.32 -4.49
CA PHE A 153 3.77 11.35 -4.38
C PHE A 153 4.72 11.27 -5.58
N VAL A 154 4.83 12.39 -6.30
CA VAL A 154 5.78 12.55 -7.39
C VAL A 154 7.17 12.88 -6.88
N PHE A 155 8.18 12.35 -7.58
CA PHE A 155 9.58 12.66 -7.37
C PHE A 155 10.09 13.45 -8.58
N ASP A 156 10.79 14.57 -8.34
CA ASP A 156 11.25 15.47 -9.39
C ASP A 156 12.17 14.80 -10.45
N HIS A 157 12.77 13.66 -10.10
CA HIS A 157 13.71 12.93 -10.95
C HIS A 157 13.07 11.84 -11.81
N TYR A 158 11.79 11.53 -11.60
CA TYR A 158 11.07 10.52 -12.36
C TYR A 158 9.95 11.18 -13.19
N PRO A 159 9.57 10.62 -14.35
CA PRO A 159 8.34 11.04 -15.02
C PRO A 159 7.15 10.82 -14.09
N ALA A 160 6.05 11.55 -14.33
CA ALA A 160 4.83 11.33 -13.56
C ALA A 160 4.37 9.87 -13.76
N PRO A 161 4.30 9.07 -12.69
CA PRO A 161 3.79 7.71 -12.75
C PRO A 161 2.31 7.67 -13.15
N GLU A 162 1.88 6.51 -13.65
CA GLU A 162 0.48 6.27 -13.94
C GLU A 162 -0.24 5.77 -12.70
N PHE A 163 -1.37 6.40 -12.37
CA PHE A 163 -2.24 6.02 -11.26
C PHE A 163 -3.66 5.70 -11.76
N PRO A 164 -3.85 4.57 -12.49
CA PRO A 164 -5.18 4.16 -12.92
C PRO A 164 -6.03 3.70 -11.74
N ALA A 165 -7.28 4.15 -11.71
CA ALA A 165 -8.28 3.74 -10.71
C ALA A 165 -9.62 3.46 -11.37
N GLY A 166 -10.35 2.48 -10.84
CA GLY A 166 -11.70 2.12 -11.25
C GLY A 166 -12.47 1.42 -10.13
N ASP A 167 -13.66 0.93 -10.44
CA ASP A 167 -14.55 0.28 -9.46
C ASP A 167 -13.89 -0.96 -8.83
N ALA A 168 -13.03 -1.64 -9.58
CA ALA A 168 -12.32 -2.83 -9.12
C ALA A 168 -11.15 -2.51 -8.16
N GLY A 169 -10.69 -1.25 -8.07
CA GLY A 169 -9.52 -0.86 -7.29
C GLY A 169 -8.59 0.08 -8.05
N PHE A 170 -7.28 0.00 -7.80
CA PHE A 170 -6.31 0.90 -8.42
C PHE A 170 -4.90 0.28 -8.48
N GLU A 171 -4.03 0.92 -9.26
CA GLU A 171 -2.61 0.60 -9.34
C GLU A 171 -1.78 1.88 -9.21
N ILE A 172 -0.67 1.81 -8.47
CA ILE A 172 0.31 2.90 -8.35
C ILE A 172 1.59 2.41 -9.01
N ASN A 173 1.83 2.84 -10.24
CA ASN A 173 2.93 2.35 -11.04
C ASN A 173 4.22 3.09 -10.68
N ALA A 174 5.32 2.35 -10.47
CA ALA A 174 6.59 3.02 -10.30
C ALA A 174 7.06 3.63 -11.62
N ALA A 175 7.49 4.87 -11.57
CA ALA A 175 8.09 5.52 -12.72
C ALA A 175 9.52 4.99 -12.95
N VAL A 176 9.79 4.45 -14.14
CA VAL A 176 11.11 3.93 -14.52
C VAL A 176 11.71 4.79 -15.61
N ASP A 177 12.85 5.42 -15.33
CA ASP A 177 13.65 6.11 -16.36
C ASP A 177 14.49 5.13 -17.22
N GLN A 178 15.06 5.61 -18.33
CA GLN A 178 15.88 4.81 -19.26
C GLN A 178 17.35 4.62 -18.83
N MET A 179 17.75 5.04 -17.62
CA MET A 179 19.10 4.88 -17.12
C MET A 179 19.47 3.40 -16.90
N PRO A 180 20.76 3.05 -17.01
CA PRO A 180 21.22 1.68 -16.88
C PRO A 180 20.96 1.06 -15.50
N PHE A 181 20.75 -0.26 -15.48
CA PHE A 181 20.67 -1.07 -14.27
C PHE A 181 22.07 -1.60 -13.87
N PRO A 182 22.32 -1.91 -12.57
CA PRO A 182 21.37 -1.98 -11.47
C PRO A 182 21.09 -0.62 -10.82
N LYS A 183 19.82 -0.33 -10.54
CA LYS A 183 19.37 0.88 -9.83
C LYS A 183 18.24 0.56 -8.86
N THR A 184 17.98 1.49 -7.95
CA THR A 184 16.84 1.42 -7.03
C THR A 184 15.76 2.34 -7.59
N ILE A 185 14.57 1.79 -7.81
CA ILE A 185 13.38 2.55 -8.14
C ILE A 185 12.53 2.65 -6.89
N GLU A 186 11.89 3.80 -6.69
CA GLU A 186 11.03 4.06 -5.55
C GLU A 186 9.73 4.73 -5.99
N TRP A 187 8.67 4.49 -5.22
CA TRP A 187 7.40 5.20 -5.32
C TRP A 187 6.81 5.32 -3.93
N ARG A 188 5.99 6.34 -3.74
CA ARG A 188 5.38 6.65 -2.45
C ARG A 188 3.94 7.03 -2.66
N TYR A 189 3.10 6.58 -1.75
CA TYR A 189 1.67 6.86 -1.78
C TYR A 189 1.08 6.82 -0.37
N SER A 190 -0.14 7.33 -0.20
CA SER A 190 -0.82 7.33 1.07
C SER A 190 -2.29 6.99 0.94
N PHE A 191 -2.84 6.47 2.03
CA PHE A 191 -4.27 6.43 2.30
C PHE A 191 -4.57 7.48 3.37
N GLN A 192 -5.68 8.19 3.24
CA GLN A 192 -6.12 9.15 4.24
C GLN A 192 -7.64 9.12 4.38
N LEU A 193 -8.13 9.10 5.62
CA LEU A 193 -9.55 9.33 5.90
C LEU A 193 -9.83 10.85 5.94
N ALA A 194 -10.73 11.33 5.09
CA ALA A 194 -11.13 12.73 5.03
C ALA A 194 -11.90 13.17 6.28
#